data_AF-W1IBI0-F1
#
_entry.id   AF-W1IBI0-F1
#
_cell.length_a   1.000
_cell.length_b   1.000
_cell.length_c   1.000
_cell.angle_alpha   90.00
_cell.angle_beta   90.00
_cell.angle_gamma   90.00
#
_symmetry.space_group_name_H-M   'P 1'
#
loop_
_entity.id
_entity.type
_entity.pdbx_description
1 polymer ?
#
loop_
_entity_poly.entity_id
_entity_poly.type
_entity_poly.pdbx_seq_one_letter_code
_entity_poly.pdbx_strand_id
1 'polypeptide(L)'
;GITPNTMILVWHWYDRDLDVIRRYLASAKKGYEGLLPLENCIPLIQLFRDTLHQFRVGPGKKLYPLKLEILFFVLFPRSSLVGRNHQALVDSQQARATPDALDWLRIYIYIYIYIYQGTGLNKATSKSSHQGILLGYWGCCK
;
A
#
# COMPACT_ATOMS: atom_id res chain seq x y z
N GLY A 1 -4.32 0.40 25.04
CA GLY A 1 -3.19 -0.54 25.22
C GLY A 1 -3.28 -1.64 24.17
N ILE A 2 -2.18 -2.36 23.92
CA ILE A 2 -2.18 -3.55 23.05
C ILE A 2 -2.80 -4.70 23.84
N THR A 3 -3.71 -5.43 23.22
CA THR A 3 -4.42 -6.60 23.79
C THR A 3 -4.27 -7.79 22.86
N PRO A 4 -4.56 -9.03 23.29
CA PRO A 4 -4.58 -10.19 22.40
C PRO A 4 -5.52 -10.03 21.19
N ASN A 5 -6.56 -9.18 21.28
CA ASN A 5 -7.48 -8.91 20.17
C ASN A 5 -7.02 -7.74 19.28
N THR A 6 -5.83 -7.19 19.51
CA THR A 6 -5.32 -6.06 18.72
C THR A 6 -4.81 -6.55 17.37
N MET A 7 -5.39 -6.02 16.29
CA MET A 7 -4.86 -6.17 14.94
C MET A 7 -3.66 -5.27 14.72
N ILE A 8 -2.61 -5.82 14.13
CA ILE A 8 -1.37 -5.10 13.83
C ILE A 8 -1.21 -5.02 12.32
N LEU A 9 -1.17 -3.80 11.81
CA LEU A 9 -0.94 -3.55 10.39
C LEU A 9 0.54 -3.27 10.16
N VAL A 10 1.17 -4.00 9.25
CA VAL A 10 2.60 -3.81 8.92
C VAL A 10 2.79 -3.53 7.44
N TRP A 11 3.60 -2.52 7.12
CA TRP A 11 4.03 -2.26 5.74
C TRP A 11 5.29 -3.08 5.40
N HIS A 12 5.14 -4.40 5.39
CA HIS A 12 6.23 -5.31 5.06
C HIS A 12 5.69 -6.57 4.36
N TRP A 13 6.57 -7.36 3.74
CA TRP A 13 6.20 -8.61 3.05
C TRP A 13 5.92 -9.76 4.01
N TYR A 14 6.56 -9.71 5.18
CA TYR A 14 6.54 -10.72 6.24
C TYR A 14 6.42 -10.04 7.60
N ASP A 15 6.10 -10.81 8.62
CA ASP A 15 5.94 -10.41 10.02
C ASP A 15 7.26 -10.41 10.82
N ARG A 16 8.43 -10.51 10.17
CA ARG A 16 9.73 -10.62 10.87
C ARG A 16 9.98 -9.49 11.87
N ASP A 17 9.57 -8.27 11.54
CA ASP A 17 9.69 -7.13 12.44
C ASP A 17 8.91 -7.34 13.75
N LEU A 18 7.77 -8.03 13.68
CA LEU A 18 6.98 -8.38 14.86
C LEU A 18 7.59 -9.53 15.65
N ASP A 19 8.22 -10.50 15.00
CA ASP A 19 8.93 -11.55 15.73
C ASP A 19 10.12 -10.98 16.52
N VAL A 20 10.84 -10.00 15.96
CA VAL A 20 11.90 -9.26 16.68
C VAL A 20 11.33 -8.53 17.89
N ILE A 21 10.23 -7.78 17.72
CA ILE A 21 9.60 -7.05 18.82
C ILE A 21 9.05 -8.03 19.88
N ARG A 22 8.45 -9.14 19.47
CA ARG A 22 7.94 -10.18 20.36
C ARG A 22 9.05 -10.78 21.23
N ARG A 23 10.18 -11.15 20.62
CA ARG A 23 11.36 -11.65 21.35
C ARG A 23 11.91 -10.61 22.31
N TYR A 24 11.98 -9.35 21.88
CA TYR A 24 12.42 -8.25 22.73
C TYR A 24 11.51 -8.07 23.95
N LEU A 25 10.19 -8.04 23.76
CA LEU A 25 9.21 -7.91 24.84
C LEU A 25 9.23 -9.11 25.81
N ALA A 26 9.39 -10.32 25.28
CA ALA A 26 9.54 -11.53 26.09
C ALA A 26 10.83 -11.49 26.93
N SER A 27 11.93 -10.96 26.37
CA SER A 27 13.21 -10.80 27.08
C SER A 27 13.24 -9.65 28.10
N ALA A 28 12.24 -8.76 28.09
CA ALA A 28 12.18 -7.65 29.01
C ALA A 28 12.06 -8.18 30.46
N LYS A 29 12.62 -7.43 31.42
CA LYS A 29 12.68 -7.83 32.85
C LYS A 29 11.33 -8.18 33.49
N LYS A 30 10.21 -7.76 32.88
CA LYS A 30 8.84 -8.06 33.31
C LYS A 30 8.18 -9.23 32.58
N GLY A 31 8.80 -9.78 31.53
CA GLY A 31 8.32 -10.95 30.77
C GLY A 31 6.96 -10.72 30.12
N TYR A 32 6.89 -9.82 29.12
CA TYR A 32 5.63 -9.56 28.43
C TYR A 32 5.35 -10.62 27.35
N GLU A 33 4.76 -11.74 27.79
CA GLU A 33 4.35 -12.83 26.91
C GLU A 33 2.92 -12.62 26.37
N GLY A 34 2.64 -13.15 25.19
CA GLY A 34 1.29 -13.17 24.61
C GLY A 34 0.72 -11.83 24.13
N LEU A 35 1.47 -10.72 24.21
CA LEU A 35 0.96 -9.39 23.82
C LEU A 35 0.90 -9.16 22.30
N LEU A 36 1.71 -9.87 21.52
CA LEU A 36 1.79 -9.70 20.07
C LEU A 36 1.42 -11.02 19.37
N PRO A 37 0.11 -11.26 19.15
CA PRO A 37 -0.34 -12.42 18.40
C PRO A 37 0.04 -12.28 16.93
N LEU A 38 0.90 -13.18 16.44
CA LEU A 38 1.32 -13.21 15.03
C LEU A 38 0.13 -13.43 14.09
N GLU A 39 -0.88 -14.17 14.54
CA GLU A 39 -2.14 -14.42 13.81
C GLU A 39 -2.97 -13.14 13.55
N ASN A 40 -2.75 -12.08 14.33
CA ASN A 40 -3.43 -10.79 14.15
C ASN A 40 -2.57 -9.76 13.40
N CYS A 41 -1.46 -10.19 12.80
CA CYS A 41 -0.62 -9.36 11.94
C CYS A 41 -1.09 -9.41 10.48
N ILE A 42 -1.37 -8.25 9.91
CA ILE A 42 -1.75 -8.12 8.50
C ILE A 42 -0.64 -7.40 7.73
N PRO A 43 0.09 -8.10 6.84
CA PRO A 43 1.04 -7.48 5.93
C PRO A 43 0.31 -6.74 4.80
N LEU A 44 0.27 -5.40 4.89
CA LEU A 44 -0.45 -4.55 3.93
C LEU A 44 0.12 -4.67 2.50
N ILE A 45 1.43 -4.91 2.34
CA ILE A 45 2.05 -5.03 1.00
C ILE A 45 1.38 -6.12 0.15
N GLN A 46 0.92 -7.22 0.76
CA GLN A 46 0.26 -8.30 0.01
C GLN A 46 -1.08 -7.85 -0.55
N LEU A 47 -1.90 -7.14 0.24
CA LEU A 47 -3.19 -6.60 -0.20
C LEU A 47 -3.04 -5.62 -1.38
N PHE A 48 -1.99 -4.79 -1.34
CA PHE A 48 -1.65 -3.90 -2.43
C PHE A 48 -1.08 -4.64 -3.63
N ARG A 49 -0.29 -5.71 -3.42
CA ARG A 49 0.24 -6.53 -4.50
C ARG A 49 -0.89 -7.18 -5.28
N ASP A 50 -1.89 -7.74 -4.60
CA ASP A 50 -3.04 -8.38 -5.24
C ASP A 50 -3.90 -7.37 -5.98
N THR A 51 -3.95 -6.12 -5.54
CA THR A 51 -4.68 -5.07 -6.27
C THR A 51 -3.88 -4.53 -7.46
N LEU A 52 -2.55 -4.41 -7.31
CA LEU A 52 -1.66 -3.76 -8.28
C LEU A 52 -0.88 -4.76 -9.14
N HIS A 53 -1.17 -6.06 -9.06
CA HIS A 53 -0.43 -7.14 -9.74
C HIS A 53 -0.47 -7.05 -11.27
N GLN A 54 -1.30 -6.19 -11.85
CA GLN A 54 -1.39 -5.97 -13.30
C GLN A 54 -0.60 -4.74 -13.75
N PHE A 55 -0.28 -3.82 -12.84
CA PHE A 55 0.44 -2.59 -13.17
C PHE A 55 1.91 -2.89 -13.41
N ARG A 56 2.35 -2.61 -14.64
CA ARG A 56 3.75 -2.71 -15.05
C ARG A 56 4.26 -1.34 -15.44
N VAL A 57 5.46 -1.00 -14.97
CA VAL A 57 6.10 0.30 -15.19
C VAL A 57 7.48 0.14 -15.82
N GLY A 58 7.84 1.15 -16.62
CA GLY A 58 9.16 1.30 -17.23
C GLY A 58 9.47 0.37 -18.42
N PRO A 59 10.64 0.57 -19.05
CA PRO A 59 11.15 -0.31 -20.09
C PRO A 59 11.32 -1.72 -19.52
N GLY A 60 10.74 -2.73 -20.17
CA GLY A 60 10.75 -4.12 -19.70
C GLY A 60 9.58 -4.51 -18.79
N LYS A 61 8.56 -3.66 -18.64
CA LYS A 61 7.29 -3.98 -17.97
C LYS A 61 7.51 -4.63 -16.59
N LYS A 62 8.24 -3.96 -15.70
CA LYS A 62 8.48 -4.46 -14.33
C LYS A 62 7.27 -4.21 -13.44
N LEU A 63 7.07 -5.05 -12.42
CA LEU A 63 6.01 -4.85 -11.43
C LEU A 63 6.13 -3.48 -10.75
N TYR A 64 4.98 -2.84 -10.49
CA TYR A 64 4.96 -1.60 -9.74
C TYR A 64 5.61 -1.79 -8.34
N PRO A 65 6.54 -0.91 -7.95
CA PRO A 65 7.22 -1.01 -6.66
C PRO A 65 6.26 -0.65 -5.51
N LEU A 66 6.20 -1.49 -4.48
CA LEU A 66 5.32 -1.29 -3.30
C LEU A 66 6.10 -0.76 -2.08
N LYS A 67 7.18 -0.02 -2.33
CA LYS A 67 7.85 0.70 -1.26
C LYS A 67 6.90 1.78 -0.74
N LEU A 68 6.82 1.93 0.59
CA LEU A 68 5.91 2.87 1.23
C LEU A 68 6.12 4.29 0.69
N GLU A 69 7.38 4.73 0.60
CA GLU A 69 7.75 6.06 0.10
C GLU A 69 7.23 6.35 -1.32
N ILE A 70 7.24 5.34 -2.21
CA ILE A 70 6.84 5.48 -3.61
C ILE A 70 5.32 5.50 -3.69
N LEU A 71 4.69 4.52 -3.04
CA LEU A 71 3.25 4.37 -3.11
C LEU A 71 2.54 5.52 -2.38
N PHE A 72 3.01 5.91 -1.21
CA PHE A 72 2.45 7.02 -0.44
C PHE A 72 2.54 8.33 -1.21
N PHE A 73 3.65 8.58 -1.91
CA PHE A 73 3.77 9.74 -2.79
C PHE A 73 2.73 9.75 -3.91
N VAL A 74 2.43 8.60 -4.50
CA VAL A 74 1.42 8.50 -5.56
C VAL A 74 0.00 8.68 -5.01
N LEU A 75 -0.31 8.13 -3.83
CA LEU A 75 -1.64 8.20 -3.24
C LEU A 75 -1.93 9.55 -2.59
N PHE A 76 -0.91 10.18 -2.00
CA PHE A 76 -1.03 11.41 -1.22
C PHE A 76 0.05 12.43 -1.60
N PRO A 77 0.14 12.87 -2.87
CA PRO A 77 1.24 13.70 -3.37
C PRO A 77 1.37 15.06 -2.66
N ARG A 78 0.29 15.55 -2.06
CA ARG A 78 0.26 16.83 -1.31
C ARG A 78 0.37 16.66 0.21
N SER A 79 0.60 15.45 0.71
CA SER A 79 0.77 15.22 2.14
C SER A 79 2.08 15.83 2.63
N SER A 80 2.04 16.49 3.79
CA SER A 80 3.23 17.00 4.48
C SER A 80 4.16 15.90 5.01
N LEU A 81 3.75 14.63 4.90
CA LEU A 81 4.55 13.46 5.25
C LEU A 81 5.41 12.96 4.08
N VAL A 82 5.18 13.44 2.86
CA VAL A 82 6.00 13.08 1.69
C VAL A 82 7.45 13.53 1.91
N GLY A 83 8.40 12.67 1.54
CA GLY A 83 9.84 12.95 1.63
C GLY A 83 10.42 12.87 3.05
N ARG A 84 9.61 12.51 4.05
CA ARG A 84 10.02 12.37 5.46
C ARG A 84 10.15 10.91 5.91
N ASN A 85 10.41 10.00 4.98
CA ASN A 85 10.52 8.56 5.22
C ASN A 85 11.73 8.21 6.10
N HIS A 86 11.80 6.95 6.56
CA HIS A 86 12.86 6.44 7.45
C HIS A 86 12.80 6.99 8.89
N GLN A 87 11.65 7.53 9.27
CA GLN A 87 11.34 7.90 10.65
C GLN A 87 10.17 7.05 11.09
N ALA A 88 10.35 6.23 12.12
CA ALA A 88 9.34 5.25 12.54
C ALA A 88 7.94 5.85 12.74
N LEU A 89 7.85 7.06 13.30
CA LEU A 89 6.59 7.78 13.47
C LEU A 89 5.96 8.20 12.14
N VAL A 90 6.77 8.74 11.22
CA VAL A 90 6.28 9.19 9.91
C VAL A 90 5.86 7.98 9.08
N ASP A 91 6.67 6.93 9.02
CA ASP A 91 6.37 5.70 8.29
C ASP A 91 5.10 5.05 8.86
N SER A 92 4.89 5.09 10.18
CA SER A 92 3.64 4.61 10.82
C SER A 92 2.42 5.46 10.42
N GLN A 93 2.56 6.78 10.37
CA GLN A 93 1.50 7.68 9.94
C GLN A 93 1.14 7.48 8.47
N GLN A 94 2.16 7.32 7.62
CA GLN A 94 1.97 7.01 6.20
C GLN A 94 1.27 5.66 6.03
N ALA A 95 1.76 4.60 6.69
CA ALA A 95 1.19 3.26 6.64
C ALA A 95 -0.26 3.21 7.16
N ARG A 96 -0.61 4.06 8.14
CA ARG A 96 -1.98 4.18 8.65
C ARG A 96 -2.94 4.78 7.62
N ALA A 97 -2.49 5.70 6.78
CA ALA A 97 -3.34 6.37 5.79
C ALA A 97 -3.53 5.55 4.51
N THR A 98 -2.60 4.65 4.18
CA THR A 98 -2.62 3.88 2.93
C THR A 98 -3.86 2.98 2.76
N PRO A 99 -4.35 2.25 3.77
CA PRO A 99 -5.53 1.40 3.65
C PRO A 99 -6.77 2.13 3.10
N ASP A 100 -7.05 3.34 3.59
CA ASP A 100 -8.18 4.15 3.11
C ASP A 100 -8.07 4.40 1.59
N ALA A 101 -6.86 4.67 1.10
CA ALA A 101 -6.61 4.86 -0.32
C ALA A 101 -6.65 3.56 -1.15
N LEU A 102 -6.45 2.38 -0.53
CA LEU A 102 -6.58 1.10 -1.23
C LEU A 102 -8.02 0.85 -1.67
N ASP A 103 -8.99 1.18 -0.82
CA ASP A 103 -10.40 1.02 -1.15
C ASP A 103 -10.81 1.92 -2.32
N TRP A 104 -10.33 3.17 -2.33
CA TRP A 104 -10.48 4.07 -3.47
C TRP A 104 -9.83 3.54 -4.75
N LEU A 105 -8.61 3.00 -4.66
CA LEU A 105 -7.92 2.39 -5.80
C LEU A 105 -8.70 1.22 -6.38
N ARG A 106 -9.24 0.33 -5.53
CA ARG A 106 -10.04 -0.82 -5.97
C ARG A 106 -11.25 -0.34 -6.76
N ILE A 107 -12.03 0.58 -6.20
CA ILE A 107 -13.22 1.15 -6.87
C ILE A 107 -12.83 1.76 -8.21
N TYR A 108 -11.77 2.56 -8.26
CA TYR A 108 -11.33 3.22 -9.48
C TYR A 108 -10.88 2.23 -10.57
N ILE A 109 -10.12 1.20 -10.19
CA ILE A 109 -9.70 0.12 -11.11
C ILE A 109 -10.91 -0.63 -11.65
N TYR A 110 -11.88 -0.99 -10.79
CA TYR A 110 -13.10 -1.67 -11.22
C TYR A 110 -13.92 -0.83 -12.20
N ILE A 111 -14.11 0.47 -11.92
CA ILE A 111 -14.81 1.38 -12.84
C ILE A 111 -14.07 1.49 -14.17
N TYR A 112 -12.74 1.64 -14.14
CA TYR A 112 -11.93 1.74 -15.36
C TYR A 112 -12.05 0.47 -16.22
N ILE A 113 -11.94 -0.73 -15.61
CA ILE A 113 -12.12 -2.00 -16.32
C ILE A 113 -13.53 -2.11 -16.90
N TYR A 114 -14.56 -1.76 -16.12
CA TYR A 114 -15.96 -1.83 -16.54
C TYR A 114 -16.25 -0.91 -17.73
N ILE A 115 -15.75 0.34 -17.71
CA ILE A 115 -15.88 1.27 -18.83
C ILE A 115 -15.17 0.70 -20.06
N TYR A 116 -13.92 0.24 -19.93
CA TYR A 116 -13.17 -0.30 -21.07
C TYR A 116 -13.80 -1.56 -21.68
N GLN A 117 -14.39 -2.43 -20.87
CA GLN A 117 -15.07 -3.63 -21.34
C GLN A 117 -16.47 -3.33 -21.90
N GLY A 118 -17.18 -2.36 -21.34
CA GLY A 118 -18.53 -1.96 -21.76
C GLY A 118 -18.58 -1.11 -23.03
N THR A 119 -17.51 -0.38 -23.37
CA THR A 119 -17.48 0.49 -24.57
C THR A 119 -17.06 -0.22 -25.86
N GLY A 120 -16.85 -1.54 -25.86
CA GLY A 120 -16.61 -2.30 -27.10
C GLY A 120 -15.36 -1.88 -27.89
N LEU A 121 -14.37 -1.22 -27.27
CA LEU A 121 -13.07 -0.89 -27.88
C LEU A 121 -12.17 -2.14 -27.99
N ASN A 122 -12.71 -3.21 -28.58
CA ASN A 122 -11.94 -4.35 -29.04
C ASN A 122 -11.56 -4.10 -30.50
N LYS A 123 -10.25 -4.08 -30.76
CA LYS A 123 -9.57 -3.92 -32.06
C LYS A 123 -9.30 -2.47 -32.48
N ALA A 124 -8.19 -1.91 -32.00
CA ALA A 124 -7.11 -1.40 -32.85
C ALA A 124 -6.01 -0.74 -32.00
N THR A 125 -4.77 -0.85 -32.48
CA THR A 125 -3.57 -0.13 -32.01
C THR A 125 -3.00 -0.51 -30.64
N SER A 126 -2.38 -1.68 -30.62
CA SER A 126 -1.00 -1.80 -30.14
C SER A 126 -0.16 -0.63 -30.68
N LYS A 127 0.62 0.01 -29.78
CA LYS A 127 1.49 1.20 -29.96
C LYS A 127 0.85 2.55 -29.60
N SER A 128 0.89 2.91 -28.31
CA SER A 128 1.60 4.11 -27.83
C SER A 128 1.32 4.36 -26.33
N SER A 129 2.38 4.75 -25.61
CA SER A 129 2.35 5.58 -24.39
C SER A 129 1.37 5.23 -23.26
N HIS A 130 1.78 4.29 -22.38
CA HIS A 130 1.25 4.18 -21.00
C HIS A 130 1.79 5.28 -20.05
N GLN A 131 1.97 6.51 -20.55
CA GLN A 131 2.50 7.64 -19.78
C GLN A 131 1.45 8.73 -19.46
N GLY A 132 0.17 8.54 -19.84
CA GLY A 132 -0.80 9.63 -19.86
C GLY A 132 -1.89 9.69 -18.77
N ILE A 133 -2.16 8.66 -17.97
CA ILE A 133 -3.47 8.58 -17.27
C ILE A 133 -3.41 8.73 -15.74
N LEU A 134 -2.23 8.82 -15.12
CA LEU A 134 -2.12 9.12 -13.68
C LEU A 134 -1.99 10.62 -13.34
N LEU A 135 -1.89 11.50 -14.34
CA LEU A 135 -1.75 12.95 -14.14
C LEU A 135 -3.03 13.75 -14.44
N GLY A 136 -4.14 13.10 -14.83
CA GLY A 136 -5.30 13.79 -15.39
C GLY A 136 -6.44 14.17 -14.43
N TYR A 137 -6.45 13.71 -13.17
CA TYR A 137 -7.60 13.90 -12.27
C TYR A 137 -7.22 14.48 -10.90
N TRP A 138 -6.35 15.50 -10.87
CA TRP A 138 -6.09 16.29 -9.65
C TRP A 138 -6.23 17.80 -9.90
N GLY A 139 -7.16 18.17 -10.77
CA GLY A 139 -7.54 19.56 -11.07
C GLY A 139 -9.05 19.74 -11.08
N CYS A 140 -9.65 19.93 -9.90
CA CYS A 140 -10.78 20.84 -9.60
C CYS A 140 -11.48 20.39 -8.32
N CYS A 141 -10.99 20.89 -7.18
CA CYS A 141 -11.82 21.22 -6.02
C CYS A 141 -11.19 22.48 -5.42
N LYS A 142 -11.65 23.64 -5.90
CA LYS A 142 -11.67 24.89 -5.14
C LYS A 142 -13.13 25.18 -4.84
#